data_AF-A0A368V1P9-F1
#
_entry.id   AF-A0A368V1P9-F1
#
_cell.length_a   1.000
_cell.length_b   1.000
_cell.length_c   1.000
_cell.angle_alpha   90.00
_cell.angle_beta   90.00
_cell.angle_gamma   90.00
#
_symmetry.space_group_name_H-M   'P 1'
#
loop_
_entity.id
_entity.type
_entity.pdbx_description
1 polymer ?
#
loop_
_entity_poly.entity_id
_entity_poly.type
_entity_poly.pdbx_seq_one_letter_code
_entity_poly.pdbx_strand_id
1 'polypeptide(L)'
;MLRRYFSLLLALAAALVGVQIPNFVTQYQQRIDAQYTEAMIYYREYQAIADTYLNGDMQALLAAHENSDNDIFKAEAVPLRTLIERVELLSYEQQQLQRPLPVQVWFIATQANSQIRQDTWRMYSYNVPMTTTAVVTALVSAVLTLLLWDTCWGLLRWGWRRIRHTNKGRRVTP
;
A
#
# COMPACT_ATOMS: atom_id res chain seq x y z
N MET A 1 22.31 32.38 -3.40
CA MET A 1 21.42 32.29 -2.22
C MET A 1 20.06 31.70 -2.57
N LEU A 2 19.27 32.31 -3.48
CA LEU A 2 17.90 31.85 -3.82
C LEU A 2 17.79 30.35 -4.19
N ARG A 3 18.72 29.83 -5.01
CA ARG A 3 18.76 28.41 -5.39
C ARG A 3 18.85 27.47 -4.18
N ARG A 4 19.64 27.83 -3.17
CA ARG A 4 19.83 27.00 -1.97
C ARG A 4 18.55 26.93 -1.16
N TYR A 5 17.84 28.05 -1.01
CA TYR A 5 16.54 28.07 -0.33
C TYR A 5 15.47 27.30 -1.11
N PHE A 6 15.46 27.40 -2.44
CA PHE A 6 14.52 26.62 -3.26
C PHE A 6 14.78 25.11 -3.14
N SER A 7 16.04 24.67 -3.19
CA SER A 7 16.39 23.26 -2.99
C SER A 7 15.99 22.75 -1.61
N LEU A 8 16.10 23.58 -0.56
CA LEU A 8 15.62 23.23 0.78
C LEU A 8 14.09 23.08 0.83
N LEU A 9 13.34 23.99 0.22
CA LEU A 9 11.88 23.87 0.11
C LEU A 9 11.47 22.62 -0.66
N LEU A 10 12.16 22.32 -1.76
CA LEU A 10 11.92 21.14 -2.57
C LEU A 10 12.21 19.85 -1.78
N ALA A 11 13.32 19.81 -1.03
CA ALA A 11 13.66 18.67 -0.18
C ALA A 11 12.62 18.45 0.91
N LEU A 12 12.11 19.52 1.53
CA LEU A 12 11.08 19.44 2.57
C LEU A 12 9.74 18.96 1.99
N ALA A 13 9.33 19.47 0.83
CA ALA A 13 8.14 18.99 0.13
C ALA A 13 8.28 17.50 -0.26
N ALA A 14 9.44 17.10 -0.78
CA ALA A 14 9.72 15.71 -1.12
C ALA A 14 9.72 14.79 0.12
N ALA A 15 10.25 15.25 1.25
CA ALA A 15 10.19 14.53 2.51
C ALA A 15 8.73 14.28 2.94
N LEU A 16 7.88 15.32 2.88
CA LEU A 16 6.46 15.20 3.21
C LEU A 16 5.72 14.20 2.31
N VAL A 17 6.02 14.21 1.01
CA VAL A 17 5.49 13.21 0.06
C VAL A 17 6.00 11.80 0.39
N GLY A 18 7.28 11.67 0.75
CA GLY A 18 7.90 10.38 1.09
C GLY A 18 7.29 9.73 2.34
N VAL A 19 6.86 10.52 3.32
CA VAL A 19 6.15 10.03 4.52
C VAL A 19 4.76 9.46 4.17
N GLN A 20 4.15 9.89 3.07
CA GLN A 20 2.81 9.43 2.69
C GLN A 20 2.77 7.94 2.33
N ILE A 21 3.89 7.39 1.81
CA ILE A 21 3.96 5.98 1.44
C ILE A 21 3.72 5.07 2.66
N PRO A 22 4.53 5.14 3.74
CA PRO A 22 4.28 4.33 4.93
C PRO A 22 2.97 4.70 5.62
N ASN A 23 2.53 5.96 5.58
CA ASN A 23 1.23 6.35 6.13
C ASN A 23 0.07 5.61 5.44
N PHE A 24 0.08 5.56 4.11
CA PHE A 24 -0.93 4.84 3.32
C PHE A 24 -0.92 3.35 3.65
N VAL A 25 0.27 2.76 3.70
CA VAL A 25 0.45 1.34 4.04
C VAL A 25 -0.09 1.03 5.44
N THR A 26 0.21 1.87 6.44
CA THR A 26 -0.31 1.70 7.80
C THR A 26 -1.84 1.82 7.85
N GLN A 27 -2.44 2.78 7.15
CA GLN A 27 -3.91 2.91 7.11
C GLN A 27 -4.58 1.73 6.39
N TYR A 28 -3.95 1.23 5.33
CA TYR A 28 -4.40 0.02 4.65
C TYR A 28 -4.38 -1.18 5.61
N GLN A 29 -3.27 -1.39 6.32
CA GLN A 29 -3.11 -2.47 7.29
C GLN A 29 -4.16 -2.40 8.40
N GLN A 30 -4.37 -1.21 8.99
CA GLN A 30 -5.38 -1.02 10.03
C GLN A 30 -6.79 -1.39 9.55
N ARG A 31 -7.12 -1.11 8.28
CA ARG A 31 -8.41 -1.47 7.70
C ARG A 31 -8.56 -2.97 7.51
N ILE A 32 -7.50 -3.65 7.05
CA ILE A 32 -7.47 -5.12 6.96
C ILE A 32 -7.63 -5.74 8.34
N ASP A 33 -6.87 -5.27 9.33
CA ASP A 33 -6.91 -5.79 10.70
C ASP A 33 -8.29 -5.61 11.33
N ALA A 34 -8.94 -4.46 11.10
CA ALA A 34 -10.30 -4.20 11.57
C ALA A 34 -11.32 -5.15 10.94
N GLN A 35 -11.31 -5.27 9.60
CA GLN A 35 -12.24 -6.16 8.88
C GLN A 35 -12.00 -7.63 9.22
N TYR A 36 -10.74 -8.03 9.41
CA TYR A 36 -10.38 -9.39 9.80
C TYR A 36 -10.87 -9.69 11.21
N THR A 37 -10.65 -8.76 12.16
CA THR A 37 -11.13 -8.91 13.53
C THR A 37 -12.65 -9.04 13.58
N GLU A 38 -13.38 -8.23 12.81
CA GLU A 38 -14.83 -8.29 12.69
C GLU A 38 -15.30 -9.63 12.10
N ALA A 39 -14.75 -10.05 10.97
CA ALA A 39 -15.08 -11.33 10.35
C ALA A 39 -14.78 -12.52 11.28
N MET A 40 -13.70 -12.43 12.05
CA MET A 40 -13.29 -13.48 12.98
C MET A 40 -14.25 -13.67 14.15
N ILE A 41 -15.01 -12.64 14.55
CA ILE A 41 -16.05 -12.78 15.58
C ILE A 41 -17.09 -13.80 15.12
N TYR A 42 -17.67 -13.58 13.94
CA TYR A 42 -18.67 -14.49 13.36
C TYR A 42 -18.08 -15.85 13.01
N TYR A 43 -16.85 -15.88 12.46
CA TYR A 43 -16.19 -17.14 12.11
C TYR A 43 -16.02 -18.05 13.33
N ARG A 44 -15.65 -17.48 14.49
CA ARG A 44 -15.49 -18.24 15.73
C ARG A 44 -16.78 -18.84 16.26
N GLU A 45 -17.92 -18.18 16.06
CA GLU A 45 -19.23 -18.73 16.44
C GLU A 45 -19.53 -20.00 15.64
N TYR A 46 -19.34 -19.98 14.32
CA TYR A 46 -19.47 -21.18 13.49
C TYR A 46 -18.39 -22.22 13.78
N GLN A 47 -17.17 -21.79 14.12
CA GLN A 47 -16.08 -22.71 14.46
C GLN A 47 -16.42 -23.50 15.72
N ALA A 48 -17.03 -22.88 16.73
CA ALA A 48 -17.46 -23.61 17.92
C ALA A 48 -18.51 -24.69 17.61
N ILE A 49 -19.38 -24.46 16.63
CA ILE A 49 -20.34 -25.47 16.14
C ILE A 49 -19.58 -26.59 15.43
N ALA A 50 -18.65 -26.25 14.53
CA ALA A 50 -17.81 -27.24 13.86
C ALA A 50 -16.97 -28.06 14.85
N ASP A 51 -16.40 -27.43 15.88
CA ASP A 51 -15.61 -28.09 16.92
C ASP A 51 -16.45 -29.12 17.69
N THR A 52 -17.73 -28.80 17.93
CA THR A 52 -18.65 -29.66 18.68
C THR A 52 -19.15 -30.85 17.84
N TYR A 53 -19.50 -30.61 16.57
CA TYR A 53 -20.23 -31.60 15.76
C TYR A 53 -19.43 -32.22 14.62
N LEU A 54 -18.33 -31.59 14.21
CA LEU A 54 -17.60 -31.90 12.97
C LEU A 54 -16.07 -31.87 13.16
N ASN A 55 -15.58 -32.11 14.39
CA ASN A 55 -14.15 -32.14 14.73
C ASN A 55 -13.38 -30.85 14.36
N GLY A 56 -14.08 -29.72 14.28
CA GLY A 56 -13.50 -28.42 13.92
C GLY A 56 -13.31 -28.18 12.43
N ASP A 57 -13.83 -29.06 11.57
CA ASP A 57 -13.76 -28.87 10.12
C ASP A 57 -14.87 -27.92 9.64
N MET A 58 -14.48 -26.68 9.37
CA MET A 58 -15.36 -25.63 8.86
C MET A 58 -15.88 -25.93 7.45
N GLN A 59 -15.12 -26.65 6.62
CA GLN A 59 -15.55 -27.04 5.28
C GLN A 59 -16.59 -28.17 5.36
N ALA A 60 -16.43 -29.09 6.31
CA ALA A 60 -17.48 -30.06 6.62
C ALA A 60 -18.76 -29.37 7.12
N LEU A 61 -18.64 -28.29 7.91
CA LEU A 61 -19.81 -27.51 8.36
C LEU A 61 -20.53 -26.88 7.18
N LEU A 62 -19.79 -26.27 6.25
CA LEU A 62 -20.35 -25.72 5.03
C LEU A 62 -21.05 -26.81 4.20
N ALA A 63 -20.38 -27.93 3.96
CA ALA A 63 -20.94 -29.04 3.18
C ALA A 63 -22.20 -29.63 3.83
N ALA A 64 -22.27 -29.67 5.17
CA ALA A 64 -23.45 -30.09 5.89
C ALA A 64 -24.65 -29.14 5.67
N HIS A 65 -24.41 -27.82 5.60
CA HIS A 65 -25.45 -26.84 5.28
C HIS A 65 -25.91 -26.94 3.82
N GLU A 66 -24.96 -27.07 2.88
CA GLU A 66 -25.26 -27.18 1.44
C GLU A 66 -26.08 -28.43 1.09
N ASN A 67 -25.77 -29.56 1.74
CA ASN A 67 -26.41 -30.84 1.47
C ASN A 67 -27.61 -31.12 2.39
N SER A 68 -27.98 -30.19 3.27
CA SER A 68 -29.10 -30.36 4.20
C SER A 68 -30.43 -30.45 3.46
N ASP A 69 -31.35 -31.34 3.84
CA ASP A 69 -32.68 -31.42 3.21
C ASP A 69 -33.59 -30.21 3.53
N ASN A 70 -33.19 -29.35 4.47
CA ASN A 70 -33.93 -28.16 4.84
C ASN A 70 -33.46 -26.94 4.04
N ASP A 71 -34.39 -26.32 3.30
CA ASP A 71 -34.12 -25.12 2.48
C ASP A 71 -33.54 -23.94 3.27
N ILE A 72 -33.87 -23.81 4.57
CA ILE A 72 -33.30 -22.77 5.44
C ILE A 72 -31.80 -23.00 5.64
N PHE A 73 -31.39 -24.23 5.97
CA PHE A 73 -29.98 -24.56 6.16
C PHE A 73 -29.18 -24.47 4.84
N LYS A 74 -29.78 -24.86 3.71
CA LYS A 74 -29.16 -24.63 2.39
C LYS A 74 -28.95 -23.15 2.12
N ALA A 75 -29.91 -22.31 2.47
CA ALA A 75 -29.79 -20.85 2.29
C ALA A 75 -28.68 -20.25 3.16
N GLU A 76 -28.47 -20.77 4.38
CA GLU A 76 -27.39 -20.35 5.29
C GLU A 76 -25.98 -20.76 4.80
N ALA A 77 -25.86 -21.74 3.90
CA ALA A 77 -24.57 -22.10 3.32
C ALA A 77 -23.93 -20.96 2.50
N VAL A 78 -24.73 -20.10 1.87
CA VAL A 78 -24.23 -18.97 1.06
C VAL A 78 -23.49 -17.93 1.91
N PRO A 79 -24.08 -17.36 2.98
CA PRO A 79 -23.36 -16.43 3.85
C PRO A 79 -22.21 -17.10 4.60
N LEU A 80 -22.33 -18.38 4.99
CA LEU A 80 -21.23 -19.13 5.62
C LEU A 80 -20.02 -19.27 4.69
N ARG A 81 -20.23 -19.67 3.42
CA ARG A 81 -19.15 -19.72 2.42
C ARG A 81 -18.48 -18.37 2.24
N THR A 82 -19.29 -17.32 2.12
CA THR A 82 -18.79 -15.94 1.95
C THR A 82 -17.93 -15.52 3.14
N LEU A 83 -18.32 -15.91 4.36
CA LEU A 83 -17.55 -15.65 5.57
C LEU A 83 -16.20 -16.38 5.57
N ILE A 84 -16.19 -17.66 5.23
CA ILE A 84 -14.96 -18.49 5.16
C ILE A 84 -13.98 -17.89 4.14
N GLU A 85 -14.44 -17.65 2.90
CA GLU A 85 -13.64 -17.06 1.84
C GLU A 85 -13.10 -15.67 2.23
N ARG A 86 -13.92 -14.86 2.91
CA ARG A 86 -13.52 -13.53 3.37
C ARG A 86 -12.45 -13.58 4.45
N VAL A 87 -12.55 -14.51 5.40
CA VAL A 87 -11.52 -14.72 6.43
C VAL A 87 -10.22 -15.20 5.81
N GLU A 88 -10.28 -16.16 4.88
CA GLU A 88 -9.10 -16.65 4.16
C GLU A 88 -8.40 -15.52 3.39
N LEU A 89 -9.15 -14.73 2.62
CA LEU A 89 -8.62 -13.59 1.87
C LEU A 89 -7.95 -12.57 2.80
N LEU A 90 -8.65 -12.15 3.86
CA LEU A 90 -8.13 -11.15 4.81
C LEU A 90 -6.89 -11.67 5.55
N SER A 91 -6.87 -12.95 5.91
CA SER A 91 -5.70 -13.58 6.55
C SER A 91 -4.49 -13.60 5.62
N TYR A 92 -4.71 -13.90 4.33
CA TYR A 92 -3.66 -13.86 3.31
C TYR A 92 -3.10 -12.45 3.14
N GLU A 93 -3.96 -11.44 3.03
CA GLU A 93 -3.50 -10.05 2.93
C GLU A 93 -2.72 -9.62 4.17
N GLN A 94 -3.20 -9.96 5.37
CA GLN A 94 -2.51 -9.66 6.62
C GLN A 94 -1.10 -10.27 6.66
N GLN A 95 -0.92 -11.51 6.18
CA GLN A 95 0.39 -12.14 6.08
C GLN A 95 1.31 -11.42 5.08
N GLN A 96 0.80 -10.94 3.95
CA GLN A 96 1.59 -10.19 2.97
C GLN A 96 2.05 -8.84 3.53
N LEU A 97 1.25 -8.22 4.41
CA LEU A 97 1.58 -6.96 5.07
C LEU A 97 2.63 -7.08 6.18
N GLN A 98 3.01 -8.30 6.60
CA GLN A 98 4.12 -8.51 7.55
C GLN A 98 5.50 -8.43 6.89
N ARG A 99 5.57 -8.33 5.56
CA ARG A 99 6.83 -8.24 4.79
C ARG A 99 7.48 -6.87 4.89
N PRO A 100 8.73 -6.66 4.43
CA PRO A 100 9.35 -5.34 4.42
C PRO A 100 8.58 -4.33 3.56
N LEU A 101 8.65 -3.04 3.92
CA LEU A 101 7.90 -1.94 3.27
C LEU A 101 7.93 -1.96 1.72
N PRO A 102 9.06 -2.19 1.03
CA PRO A 102 9.07 -2.22 -0.44
C PRO A 102 8.17 -3.32 -1.02
N VAL A 103 8.12 -4.48 -0.36
CA VAL A 103 7.28 -5.61 -0.77
C VAL A 103 5.81 -5.31 -0.50
N GLN A 104 5.51 -4.67 0.64
CA GLN A 104 4.14 -4.24 0.97
C GLN A 104 3.61 -3.24 -0.07
N VAL A 105 4.41 -2.23 -0.43
CA VAL A 105 4.04 -1.23 -1.44
C VAL A 105 3.79 -1.90 -2.80
N TRP A 106 4.66 -2.82 -3.20
CA TRP A 106 4.48 -3.58 -4.44
C TRP A 106 3.20 -4.43 -4.42
N PHE A 107 2.95 -5.12 -3.31
CA PHE A 107 1.75 -5.92 -3.11
C PHE A 107 0.48 -5.06 -3.21
N ILE A 108 0.44 -3.92 -2.50
CA ILE A 108 -0.69 -3.00 -2.50
C ILE A 108 -0.95 -2.43 -3.92
N ALA A 109 0.12 -2.15 -4.67
CA ALA A 109 0.01 -1.64 -6.02
C ALA A 109 -0.52 -2.68 -7.02
N THR A 110 -0.17 -3.97 -6.85
CA THR A 110 -0.39 -4.99 -7.89
C THR A 110 -1.42 -6.07 -7.55
N GLN A 111 -1.48 -6.51 -6.29
CA GLN A 111 -2.19 -7.73 -5.87
C GLN A 111 -3.24 -7.51 -4.78
N ALA A 112 -3.20 -6.37 -4.07
CA ALA A 112 -4.19 -6.08 -3.04
C ALA A 112 -5.61 -6.01 -3.60
N ASN A 113 -6.57 -6.41 -2.76
CA ASN A 113 -7.99 -6.30 -3.05
C ASN A 113 -8.34 -4.86 -3.46
N SER A 114 -8.85 -4.74 -4.68
CA SER A 114 -9.15 -3.44 -5.29
C SER A 114 -10.17 -2.63 -4.51
N GLN A 115 -11.11 -3.30 -3.82
CA GLN A 115 -12.15 -2.65 -3.04
C GLN A 115 -11.55 -1.99 -1.79
N ILE A 116 -10.75 -2.74 -1.02
CA ILE A 116 -10.12 -2.24 0.21
C ILE A 116 -9.12 -1.12 -0.12
N ARG A 117 -8.41 -1.23 -1.24
CA ARG A 117 -7.52 -0.18 -1.74
C ARG A 117 -8.29 1.10 -2.09
N GLN A 118 -9.43 0.98 -2.78
CA GLN A 118 -10.27 2.13 -3.13
C GLN A 118 -10.89 2.78 -1.89
N ASP A 119 -11.34 1.98 -0.93
CA ASP A 119 -11.90 2.48 0.33
C ASP A 119 -10.84 3.20 1.17
N THR A 120 -9.62 2.65 1.21
CA THR A 120 -8.47 3.30 1.84
C THR A 120 -8.15 4.62 1.15
N TRP A 121 -8.24 4.70 -0.18
CA TRP A 121 -8.02 5.95 -0.90
C TRP A 121 -9.12 6.98 -0.65
N ARG A 122 -10.39 6.56 -0.60
CA ARG A 122 -11.54 7.45 -0.34
C ARG A 122 -11.53 8.04 1.06
N MET A 123 -11.13 7.25 2.05
CA MET A 123 -11.07 7.67 3.46
C MET A 123 -9.65 8.01 3.90
N TYR A 124 -8.74 8.28 2.95
CA TYR A 124 -7.34 8.54 3.25
C TYR A 124 -7.20 9.82 4.09
N SER A 125 -6.46 9.71 5.19
CA SER A 125 -6.13 10.86 6.03
C SER A 125 -4.65 11.19 5.94
N TYR A 126 -4.33 12.47 5.75
CA TYR A 126 -2.95 12.94 5.76
C TYR A 126 -2.43 12.96 7.20
N ASN A 127 -1.59 11.98 7.52
CA ASN A 127 -0.93 11.90 8.81
C ASN A 127 0.58 11.80 8.60
N VAL A 128 1.33 12.34 9.56
CA VAL A 128 2.78 12.21 9.62
C VAL A 128 3.11 11.17 10.70
N PRO A 129 3.15 9.88 10.35
CA PRO A 129 3.52 8.84 11.29
C PRO A 129 4.93 9.10 11.83
N MET A 130 5.08 9.08 13.15
CA MET A 130 6.37 9.15 13.84
C MET A 130 6.98 7.74 13.93
N THR A 131 7.22 7.13 12.78
CA THR A 131 7.82 5.79 12.68
C THR A 131 9.20 5.85 12.02
N THR A 132 10.09 4.91 12.35
CA THR A 132 11.42 4.82 11.72
C THR A 132 11.32 4.67 10.20
N THR A 133 10.33 3.93 9.71
CA THR A 133 10.07 3.77 8.28
C THR A 133 9.69 5.08 7.62
N ALA A 134 8.86 5.91 8.26
CA ALA A 134 8.50 7.24 7.78
C ALA A 134 9.71 8.18 7.70
N VAL A 135 10.59 8.15 8.70
CA VAL A 135 11.82 8.95 8.68
C VAL A 135 12.75 8.51 7.54
N VAL A 136 12.93 7.20 7.37
CA VAL A 136 13.78 6.66 6.29
C VAL A 136 13.22 7.01 4.92
N THR A 137 11.91 6.83 4.67
CA THR A 137 11.32 7.18 3.37
C THR A 137 11.34 8.66 3.10
N ALA A 138 11.17 9.52 4.11
CA ALA A 138 11.30 10.96 4.00
C ALA A 138 12.72 11.39 3.61
N LEU A 139 13.74 10.80 4.23
CA LEU A 139 15.14 11.07 3.91
C LEU A 139 15.47 10.61 2.49
N VAL A 140 15.08 9.38 2.14
CA VAL A 140 15.32 8.81 0.81
C VAL A 140 14.63 9.66 -0.27
N SER A 141 13.37 10.05 -0.08
CA SER A 141 12.65 10.88 -1.06
C SER A 141 13.26 12.27 -1.21
N ALA A 142 13.69 12.89 -0.11
CA ALA A 142 14.36 14.18 -0.14
C ALA A 142 15.69 14.12 -0.89
N VAL A 143 16.53 13.11 -0.59
CA VAL A 143 17.83 12.93 -1.26
C VAL A 143 17.66 12.65 -2.74
N LEU A 144 16.75 11.74 -3.12
CA LEU A 144 16.47 11.42 -4.52
C LEU A 144 16.01 12.67 -5.29
N THR A 145 15.13 13.48 -4.69
CA THR A 145 14.63 14.70 -5.33
C THR A 145 15.76 15.73 -5.52
N LEU A 146 16.65 15.88 -4.55
CA LEU A 146 17.81 16.76 -4.67
C LEU A 146 18.79 16.29 -5.76
N LEU A 147 19.06 14.98 -5.84
CA LEU A 147 19.90 14.40 -6.88
C LEU A 147 19.31 14.62 -8.28
N LEU A 148 18.00 14.43 -8.44
CA LEU A 148 17.29 14.71 -9.69
C LEU A 148 17.34 16.20 -10.06
N TRP A 149 17.19 17.07 -9.08
CA TRP A 149 17.30 18.52 -9.27
C TRP A 149 18.70 18.93 -9.74
N ASP A 150 19.75 18.43 -9.08
CA ASP A 150 21.13 18.76 -9.40
C ASP A 150 21.58 18.18 -10.75
N THR A 151 21.14 16.97 -11.08
CA THR A 151 21.42 16.34 -12.38
C THR A 151 20.74 17.07 -13.52
N CYS A 152 19.45 17.43 -13.40
CA CYS A 152 18.74 18.28 -14.37
C CYS A 152 19.46 19.62 -14.58
N TRP A 153 19.88 20.26 -13.50
CA TRP A 153 20.62 21.52 -13.59
C TRP A 153 21.99 21.35 -14.25
N GLY A 154 22.70 20.27 -13.94
CA GLY A 154 23.98 19.91 -14.55
C GLY A 154 23.86 19.71 -16.06
N LEU A 155 22.85 18.97 -16.50
CA LEU A 155 22.55 18.72 -17.91
C LEU A 155 22.20 20.02 -18.65
N LEU A 156 21.37 20.88 -18.07
CA LEU A 156 21.03 22.19 -18.64
C LEU A 156 22.29 23.05 -18.83
N ARG A 157 23.18 23.11 -17.83
CA ARG A 157 24.44 23.87 -17.95
C ARG A 157 25.39 23.27 -18.98
N TRP A 158 25.47 21.95 -19.07
CA TRP A 158 26.29 21.27 -20.08
C TRP A 158 25.78 21.57 -21.49
N GLY A 159 24.47 21.48 -21.73
CA GLY A 159 23.84 21.86 -23.00
C GLY A 159 24.08 23.32 -23.36
N TRP A 160 23.93 24.25 -22.41
CA TRP A 160 24.21 25.67 -22.61
C TRP A 160 25.67 25.97 -22.96
N ARG A 161 26.63 25.27 -22.33
CA ARG A 161 28.05 25.39 -22.68
C ARG A 161 28.29 24.88 -24.10
N ARG A 162 27.70 23.74 -24.47
CA ARG A 162 27.85 23.15 -25.80
C ARG A 162 27.32 24.07 -26.90
N ILE A 163 26.17 24.72 -26.68
CA ILE A 163 25.58 25.71 -27.62
C ILE A 163 26.43 26.99 -27.70
N ARG A 164 27.04 27.45 -26.61
CA ARG A 164 27.96 28.61 -26.65
C ARG A 164 29.28 28.32 -27.36
N HIS A 165 29.80 27.09 -27.29
CA HIS A 165 31.03 26.73 -27.98
C HIS A 165 30.85 26.62 -29.51
N THR A 166 29.70 26.16 -30.01
CA THR A 166 29.41 26.15 -31.45
C THR A 166 29.20 27.53 -32.04
N ASN A 167 28.72 28.51 -31.27
CA ASN A 167 28.50 29.88 -31.75
C ASN A 167 29.78 30.75 -31.78
N LYS A 168 30.85 30.34 -31.08
CA LYS A 168 32.13 31.09 -31.05
C LYS A 168 33.05 30.75 -32.24
N GLY A 169 32.81 29.63 -32.93
CA GLY A 169 33.55 29.22 -34.14
C GLY A 169 33.05 29.84 -35.45
N ARG A 170 31.99 30.67 -35.42
CA ARG A 170 31.40 31.31 -36.62
C ARG A 170 31.76 32.79 -36.80
N ARG A 171 32.63 33.37 -35.95
CA ARG A 171 33.01 34.79 -36.00
C ARG A 171 34.46 35.09 -36.40
N VAL A 172 35.19 34.11 -36.96
CA VAL A 172 36.54 34.37 -37.47
C VAL A 172 36.67 33.74 -38.85
N THR A 173 36.52 34.58 -39.88
CA THR A 173 37.26 34.61 -41.16
C THR A 173 36.47 35.42 -42.19
N PRO A 174 37.16 36.17 -43.06
CA PRO A 174 37.91 37.41 -42.83
C PRO A 174 37.05 38.66 -43.07
#